data_AF-A0A1I5C055-F1
#
_entry.id   AF-A0A1I5C055-F1
#
_cell.length_a   1.000
_cell.length_b   1.000
_cell.length_c   1.000
_cell.angle_alpha   90.00
_cell.angle_beta   90.00
_cell.angle_gamma   90.00
#
_symmetry.space_group_name_H-M   'P 1'
#
loop_
_entity.id
_entity.type
_entity.pdbx_description
1 polymer ?
#
loop_
_entity_poly.entity_id
_entity_poly.type
_entity_poly.pdbx_seq_one_letter_code
_entity_poly.pdbx_strand_id
1 'polypeptide(L)'
;MNWNTQTINDVRQLISFGGKYFTPTPNGRRTVLSRFSGTGNREPIKYPHNFLKFILQKRTKMTLQETTTQLESLSDEKVFTRNKKHGAGDDQYGIKLGDLRKLAKKIKTDHRLALQLWDTKMMEARLLAILIMNSEDLSAQNLDKMVKSIQTPQVADWFNAYVLKNHPEKEQLREEWSNDKNIWAARSGWSLTAGKASREPQNLDLDRLLDRIEKDMPTAPPEVQWTMNTALAQIGINSPEHTKRATNIGEELGIYRDYPVSKGCTSPFAPLWINEMLSRKKK
;
A
#
# COMPACT_ATOMS: atom_id res chain seq x y z
N MET A 1 -18.89 -34.48 -4.27
CA MET A 1 -17.56 -33.86 -4.12
C MET A 1 -16.60 -34.92 -3.63
N ASN A 2 -15.62 -35.32 -4.46
CA ASN A 2 -14.55 -36.23 -4.06
C ASN A 2 -13.47 -35.41 -3.33
N TRP A 3 -13.18 -35.80 -2.09
CA TRP A 3 -12.16 -35.17 -1.27
C TRP A 3 -10.79 -35.75 -1.65
N ASN A 4 -9.77 -34.89 -1.83
CA ASN A 4 -8.41 -35.37 -2.05
C ASN A 4 -7.81 -35.97 -0.77
N THR A 5 -6.82 -36.83 -0.92
CA THR A 5 -6.19 -37.60 0.16
C THR A 5 -5.60 -36.71 1.26
N GLN A 6 -5.09 -35.53 0.89
CA GLN A 6 -4.56 -34.55 1.84
C GLN A 6 -5.67 -34.02 2.76
N THR A 7 -6.84 -33.71 2.20
CA THR A 7 -7.98 -33.21 2.98
C THR A 7 -8.52 -34.24 3.95
N ILE A 8 -8.45 -35.52 3.59
CA ILE A 8 -8.82 -36.61 4.49
C ILE A 8 -7.85 -36.68 5.68
N ASN A 9 -6.55 -36.48 5.45
CA ASN A 9 -5.53 -36.54 6.50
C ASN A 9 -5.57 -35.33 7.44
N ASP A 10 -5.85 -34.13 6.94
CA ASP A 10 -5.96 -32.92 7.77
C ASP A 10 -7.19 -32.99 8.70
N VAL A 11 -8.31 -33.51 8.19
CA VAL A 11 -9.52 -33.74 9.00
C VAL A 11 -9.27 -34.82 10.05
N ARG A 12 -8.50 -35.87 9.73
CA ARG A 12 -8.09 -36.90 10.69
C ARG A 12 -7.22 -36.35 11.82
N GLN A 13 -6.27 -35.45 11.53
CA GLN A 13 -5.46 -34.81 12.56
C GLN A 13 -6.26 -33.86 13.48
N LEU A 14 -7.26 -33.17 12.93
CA LEU A 14 -8.14 -32.31 13.74
C LEU A 14 -9.10 -33.11 14.63
N ILE A 15 -9.51 -34.30 14.18
CA ILE A 15 -10.35 -35.22 14.95
C ILE A 15 -9.53 -35.94 16.03
N SER A 16 -8.22 -36.13 15.85
CA SER A 16 -7.37 -36.76 16.87
C SER A 16 -7.18 -35.91 18.13
N PHE A 17 -7.35 -34.58 18.05
CA PHE A 17 -7.39 -33.70 19.22
C PHE A 17 -8.65 -33.89 20.09
N GLY A 18 -9.65 -34.66 19.63
CA GLY A 18 -10.91 -34.94 20.34
C GLY A 18 -11.15 -36.42 20.71
N GLY A 19 -10.16 -37.30 20.55
CA GLY A 19 -10.20 -38.65 21.12
C GLY A 19 -11.14 -39.69 20.46
N LYS A 20 -11.64 -39.50 19.23
CA LYS A 20 -12.38 -40.55 18.51
C LYS A 20 -12.02 -40.62 17.03
N TYR A 21 -11.34 -41.68 16.62
CA TYR A 21 -10.94 -41.92 15.22
C TYR A 21 -12.13 -42.25 14.32
N PHE A 22 -12.16 -41.67 13.11
CA PHE A 22 -13.02 -42.13 12.00
C PHE A 22 -12.22 -42.23 10.69
N THR A 23 -12.44 -43.31 9.94
CA THR A 23 -11.91 -43.50 8.58
C THR A 23 -13.02 -43.24 7.55
N PRO A 24 -12.80 -42.40 6.52
CA PRO A 24 -13.81 -42.20 5.48
C PRO A 24 -13.73 -43.30 4.42
N THR A 25 -14.87 -43.78 3.95
CA THR A 25 -14.98 -44.67 2.78
C THR A 25 -15.31 -43.89 1.50
N PRO A 26 -14.93 -44.40 0.30
CA PRO A 26 -14.75 -43.57 -0.89
C PRO A 26 -16.02 -43.16 -1.64
N ASN A 27 -17.18 -43.73 -1.32
CA ASN A 27 -18.41 -43.51 -2.09
C ASN A 27 -19.48 -42.87 -1.19
N GLY A 28 -19.72 -41.57 -1.40
CA GLY A 28 -20.54 -40.67 -0.58
C GLY A 28 -22.03 -41.01 -0.45
N ARG A 29 -22.37 -42.20 0.06
CA ARG A 29 -23.66 -42.49 0.66
C ARG A 29 -23.53 -42.40 2.17
N ARG A 30 -24.41 -41.62 2.80
CA ARG A 30 -24.57 -41.59 4.26
C ARG A 30 -25.09 -42.95 4.70
N THR A 31 -24.21 -43.79 5.22
CA THR A 31 -24.58 -44.94 6.03
C THR A 31 -23.87 -44.82 7.37
N VAL A 32 -24.66 -44.49 8.38
CA VAL A 32 -24.30 -44.76 9.78
C VAL A 32 -24.38 -46.27 9.93
N LEU A 33 -23.25 -46.97 9.86
CA LEU A 33 -23.19 -48.34 10.35
C LEU A 33 -23.03 -48.28 11.87
N SER A 34 -24.13 -48.62 12.54
CA SER A 34 -24.13 -48.99 13.94
C SER A 34 -23.35 -50.29 14.14
N ARG A 35 -22.55 -50.38 15.20
CA ARG A 35 -22.49 -51.58 16.02
C ARG A 35 -22.22 -51.25 17.49
N PHE A 36 -23.14 -51.78 18.29
CA PHE A 36 -23.16 -52.13 19.71
C PHE A 36 -23.35 -51.09 20.83
N SER A 37 -24.52 -51.32 21.46
CA SER A 37 -24.89 -51.30 22.89
C SER A 37 -24.69 -50.03 23.69
N GLY A 38 -25.82 -49.41 24.03
CA GLY A 38 -25.93 -48.42 25.09
C GLY A 38 -27.11 -47.50 24.83
N THR A 39 -28.24 -47.81 25.45
CA THR A 39 -29.44 -46.98 25.52
C THR A 39 -29.07 -45.59 26.04
N GLY A 40 -28.94 -44.63 25.13
CA GLY A 40 -28.72 -43.24 25.45
C GLY A 40 -29.15 -42.43 24.25
N ASN A 41 -30.17 -41.61 24.45
CA ASN A 41 -30.73 -40.70 23.45
C ASN A 41 -29.56 -39.85 22.88
N ARG A 42 -29.12 -40.10 21.65
CA ARG A 42 -28.04 -39.35 21.02
C ARG A 42 -28.64 -38.25 20.16
N GLU A 43 -28.66 -37.03 20.67
CA GLU A 43 -28.84 -35.88 19.80
C GLU A 43 -27.65 -35.80 18.82
N PRO A 44 -27.90 -35.55 17.52
CA PRO A 44 -26.82 -35.25 16.58
C PRO A 44 -26.06 -34.04 17.09
N ILE A 45 -24.73 -34.13 17.21
CA ILE A 45 -23.88 -32.98 17.51
C ILE A 45 -24.07 -31.97 16.38
N LYS A 46 -24.96 -30.99 16.61
CA LYS A 46 -25.16 -29.85 15.73
C LYS A 46 -23.94 -28.94 15.91
N TYR A 47 -22.96 -29.10 15.04
CA TYR A 47 -21.94 -28.07 14.92
C TYR A 47 -22.64 -26.78 14.50
N PRO A 48 -22.45 -25.67 15.24
CA PRO A 48 -23.07 -24.41 14.86
C PRO A 48 -22.62 -24.08 13.43
N HIS A 49 -23.50 -23.50 12.61
CA HIS A 49 -23.22 -23.14 11.23
C HIS A 49 -21.91 -22.33 11.09
N ASN A 50 -21.52 -21.65 12.17
CA ASN A 50 -20.29 -20.90 12.35
C ASN A 50 -19.01 -21.75 12.45
N PHE A 51 -19.06 -23.02 12.87
CA PHE A 51 -17.88 -23.89 12.98
C PHE A 51 -17.36 -24.33 11.60
N LEU A 52 -18.26 -24.72 10.70
CA LEU A 52 -17.91 -24.98 9.29
C LEU A 52 -17.46 -23.70 8.58
N LYS A 53 -18.09 -22.56 8.86
CA LYS A 53 -17.68 -21.25 8.34
C LYS A 53 -16.27 -20.89 8.82
N PHE A 54 -15.96 -21.12 10.10
CA PHE A 54 -14.65 -20.90 10.71
C PHE A 54 -13.56 -21.81 10.12
N ILE A 55 -13.85 -23.10 9.91
CA ILE A 55 -12.92 -24.04 9.26
C ILE A 55 -12.69 -23.67 7.78
N LEU A 56 -13.75 -23.28 7.05
CA LEU A 56 -13.62 -22.78 5.68
C LEU A 56 -12.83 -21.47 5.61
N GLN A 57 -13.03 -20.56 6.57
CA GLN A 57 -12.30 -19.29 6.66
C GLN A 57 -10.81 -19.48 6.96
N LYS A 58 -10.45 -20.51 7.74
CA LYS A 58 -9.05 -20.93 7.93
C LYS A 58 -8.39 -21.52 6.68
N ARG A 59 -9.16 -21.96 5.67
CA ARG A 59 -8.65 -22.45 4.38
C ARG A 59 -8.58 -21.39 3.27
N THR A 60 -9.02 -20.15 3.51
CA THR A 60 -9.25 -19.15 2.44
C THR A 60 -8.23 -18.01 2.34
N LYS A 61 -7.22 -17.94 3.23
CA LYS A 61 -6.20 -16.89 3.17
C LYS A 61 -4.98 -17.41 2.43
N MET A 62 -4.59 -16.72 1.35
CA MET A 62 -3.36 -17.03 0.62
C MET A 62 -2.15 -16.91 1.53
N THR A 63 -1.21 -17.83 1.40
CA THR A 63 0.07 -17.78 2.13
C THR A 63 1.05 -16.84 1.44
N LEU A 64 2.14 -16.48 2.14
CA LEU A 64 3.25 -15.73 1.55
C LEU A 64 3.80 -16.46 0.31
N GLN A 65 4.08 -17.76 0.44
CA GLN A 65 4.64 -18.57 -0.65
C GLN A 65 3.73 -18.61 -1.87
N GLU A 66 2.44 -18.89 -1.69
CA GLU A 66 1.47 -18.90 -2.81
C GLU A 66 1.34 -17.53 -3.47
N THR A 67 1.41 -16.44 -2.67
CA THR A 67 1.36 -15.07 -3.19
C THR A 67 2.61 -14.75 -3.99
N THR A 68 3.80 -15.07 -3.48
CA THR A 68 5.08 -14.85 -4.18
C THR A 68 5.14 -15.63 -5.49
N THR A 69 4.74 -16.90 -5.51
CA THR A 69 4.66 -17.68 -6.76
C THR A 69 3.68 -17.06 -7.76
N GLN A 70 2.54 -16.53 -7.29
CA GLN A 70 1.62 -15.80 -8.18
C GLN A 70 2.23 -14.50 -8.71
N LEU A 71 2.95 -13.73 -7.88
CA LEU A 71 3.64 -12.51 -8.33
C LEU A 71 4.70 -12.82 -9.39
N GLU A 72 5.53 -13.84 -9.17
CA GLU A 72 6.53 -14.30 -10.15
C GLU A 72 5.88 -14.70 -11.48
N SER A 73 4.75 -15.42 -11.45
CA SER A 73 4.04 -15.83 -12.66
C SER A 73 3.47 -14.65 -13.48
N LEU A 74 3.40 -13.45 -12.90
CA LEU A 74 2.93 -12.22 -13.53
C LEU A 74 4.07 -11.33 -14.05
N SER A 75 5.33 -11.79 -13.98
CA SER A 75 6.49 -11.03 -14.44
C SER A 75 6.39 -10.67 -15.93
N ASP A 76 6.79 -9.46 -16.28
CA ASP A 76 6.86 -8.96 -17.66
C ASP A 76 8.19 -8.23 -17.88
N GLU A 77 9.03 -8.76 -18.76
CA GLU A 77 10.38 -8.26 -19.02
C GLU A 77 10.41 -6.81 -19.52
N LYS A 78 9.38 -6.40 -20.29
CA LYS A 78 9.29 -5.02 -20.79
C LYS A 78 8.99 -4.07 -19.64
N VAL A 79 8.12 -4.47 -18.73
CA VAL A 79 7.81 -3.70 -17.52
C VAL A 79 9.03 -3.64 -16.61
N PHE A 80 9.72 -4.76 -16.38
CA PHE A 80 10.97 -4.81 -15.61
C PHE A 80 12.01 -3.81 -16.15
N THR A 81 12.29 -3.88 -17.45
CA THR A 81 13.26 -3.01 -18.14
C THR A 81 12.87 -1.54 -18.04
N ARG A 82 11.58 -1.25 -18.26
CA ARG A 82 11.05 0.12 -18.14
C ARG A 82 11.19 0.65 -16.71
N ASN A 83 10.85 -0.15 -15.70
CA ASN A 83 10.96 0.24 -14.30
C ASN A 83 12.43 0.51 -13.92
N LYS A 84 13.37 -0.32 -14.37
CA LYS A 84 14.83 -0.07 -14.21
C LYS A 84 15.24 1.28 -14.80
N LYS A 85 14.79 1.58 -16.02
CA LYS A 85 15.06 2.90 -16.66
C LYS A 85 14.52 4.07 -15.83
N HIS A 86 13.51 3.84 -14.99
CA HIS A 86 12.92 4.85 -14.10
C HIS A 86 13.40 4.74 -12.64
N GLY A 87 14.53 4.07 -12.39
CA GLY A 87 15.21 4.08 -11.10
C GLY A 87 14.84 2.94 -10.14
N ALA A 88 14.08 1.94 -10.57
CA ALA A 88 13.89 0.72 -9.78
C ALA A 88 15.14 -0.20 -9.84
N GLY A 89 15.46 -0.87 -8.74
CA GLY A 89 16.57 -1.83 -8.65
C GLY A 89 16.23 -3.22 -9.21
N ASP A 90 17.02 -4.23 -8.84
CA ASP A 90 16.79 -5.64 -9.21
C ASP A 90 15.71 -6.32 -8.36
N ASP A 91 15.35 -5.74 -7.22
CA ASP A 91 14.33 -6.24 -6.29
C ASP A 91 12.90 -6.01 -6.80
N GLN A 92 12.61 -6.52 -8.01
CA GLN A 92 11.30 -6.40 -8.67
C GLN A 92 11.04 -7.57 -9.62
N TYR A 93 9.76 -7.81 -9.92
CA TYR A 93 9.32 -8.80 -10.91
C TYR A 93 8.93 -8.15 -12.26
N GLY A 94 8.70 -6.83 -12.29
CA GLY A 94 8.22 -6.14 -13.47
C GLY A 94 6.75 -6.47 -13.76
N ILE A 95 5.85 -6.24 -12.80
CA ILE A 95 4.43 -6.61 -12.97
C ILE A 95 3.61 -5.40 -13.43
N LYS A 96 2.67 -5.62 -14.35
CA LYS A 96 1.66 -4.63 -14.71
C LYS A 96 0.78 -4.31 -13.51
N LEU A 97 0.67 -3.03 -13.15
CA LEU A 97 -0.11 -2.58 -11.99
C LEU A 97 -1.58 -3.02 -12.02
N GLY A 98 -2.16 -3.18 -13.21
CA GLY A 98 -3.52 -3.72 -13.38
C GLY A 98 -3.66 -5.16 -12.87
N ASP A 99 -2.67 -6.01 -13.15
CA ASP A 99 -2.68 -7.40 -12.70
C ASP A 99 -2.40 -7.50 -11.19
N LEU A 100 -1.52 -6.63 -10.67
CA LEU A 100 -1.32 -6.48 -9.23
C LEU A 100 -2.62 -6.11 -8.50
N ARG A 101 -3.43 -5.20 -9.06
CA ARG A 101 -4.75 -4.82 -8.51
C ARG A 101 -5.76 -5.96 -8.58
N LYS A 102 -5.75 -6.77 -9.65
CA LYS A 102 -6.60 -7.96 -9.72
C LYS A 102 -6.24 -8.96 -8.62
N LEU A 103 -4.95 -9.17 -8.37
CA LEU A 103 -4.48 -10.05 -7.29
C LEU A 103 -4.88 -9.49 -5.92
N ALA A 104 -4.67 -8.20 -5.66
CA ALA A 104 -5.13 -7.55 -4.43
C ALA A 104 -6.64 -7.73 -4.21
N LYS A 105 -7.46 -7.57 -5.27
CA LYS A 105 -8.92 -7.77 -5.20
C LYS A 105 -9.30 -9.21 -4.83
N LYS A 106 -8.53 -10.21 -5.26
CA LYS A 106 -8.73 -11.63 -4.92
C LYS A 106 -8.39 -11.89 -3.45
N ILE A 107 -7.27 -11.35 -2.96
CA ILE A 107 -6.80 -11.53 -1.58
C ILE A 107 -7.69 -10.77 -0.59
N LYS A 108 -8.15 -9.56 -0.97
CA LYS A 108 -8.80 -8.58 -0.09
C LYS A 108 -7.87 -8.14 1.05
N THR A 109 -8.41 -7.47 2.08
CA THR A 109 -7.62 -7.04 3.23
C THR A 109 -7.09 -8.25 4.01
N ASP A 110 -5.77 -8.34 4.12
CA ASP A 110 -5.07 -9.31 4.95
C ASP A 110 -3.78 -8.70 5.53
N HIS A 111 -3.94 -7.97 6.64
CA HIS A 111 -2.84 -7.22 7.28
C HIS A 111 -1.62 -8.10 7.61
N ARG A 112 -1.83 -9.33 8.10
CA ARG A 112 -0.72 -10.24 8.42
C ARG A 112 0.10 -10.61 7.18
N LEU A 113 -0.58 -10.95 6.08
CA LEU A 113 0.10 -11.25 4.82
C LEU A 113 0.79 -9.99 4.26
N ALA A 114 0.17 -8.82 4.40
CA ALA A 114 0.75 -7.55 3.97
C ALA A 114 2.10 -7.27 4.64
N LEU A 115 2.19 -7.45 5.97
CA LEU A 115 3.46 -7.28 6.70
C LEU A 115 4.52 -8.27 6.21
N GLN A 116 4.14 -9.54 6.02
CA GLN A 116 5.07 -10.56 5.47
C GLN A 116 5.57 -10.20 4.06
N LEU A 117 4.68 -9.71 3.19
CA LEU A 117 5.04 -9.24 1.85
C LEU A 117 5.94 -8.01 1.91
N TRP A 118 5.70 -7.10 2.85
CA TRP A 118 6.52 -5.90 3.02
C TRP A 118 7.98 -6.24 3.35
N ASP A 119 8.17 -7.23 4.22
CA ASP A 119 9.48 -7.69 4.69
C ASP A 119 10.31 -8.39 3.60
N THR A 120 9.68 -8.86 2.52
CA THR A 120 10.41 -9.44 1.37
C THR A 120 11.26 -8.43 0.62
N LYS A 121 11.01 -7.13 0.80
CA LYS A 121 11.64 -6.01 0.10
C LYS A 121 11.39 -5.94 -1.41
N MET A 122 10.80 -6.97 -2.01
CA MET A 122 10.40 -6.98 -3.42
C MET A 122 9.38 -5.87 -3.70
N MET A 123 9.65 -5.06 -4.72
CA MET A 123 8.87 -3.87 -5.05
C MET A 123 7.38 -4.20 -5.23
N GLU A 124 7.04 -5.18 -6.06
CA GLU A 124 5.64 -5.53 -6.29
C GLU A 124 4.99 -6.25 -5.10
N ALA A 125 5.75 -6.97 -4.28
CA ALA A 125 5.23 -7.51 -3.03
C ALA A 125 4.85 -6.39 -2.05
N ARG A 126 5.66 -5.34 -1.94
CA ARG A 126 5.35 -4.13 -1.15
C ARG A 126 4.18 -3.34 -1.72
N LEU A 127 4.10 -3.19 -3.04
CA LEU A 127 2.95 -2.56 -3.69
C LEU A 127 1.66 -3.36 -3.46
N LEU A 128 1.72 -4.69 -3.49
CA LEU A 128 0.60 -5.55 -3.12
C LEU A 128 0.24 -5.39 -1.64
N ALA A 129 1.24 -5.40 -0.76
CA ALA A 129 1.06 -5.19 0.68
C ALA A 129 0.29 -3.91 0.95
N ILE A 130 0.64 -2.79 0.31
CA ILE A 130 -0.04 -1.49 0.45
C ILE A 130 -1.54 -1.61 0.12
N LEU A 131 -1.91 -2.42 -0.88
CA LEU A 131 -3.30 -2.59 -1.30
C LEU A 131 -4.13 -3.49 -0.37
N ILE A 132 -3.47 -4.35 0.42
CA ILE A 132 -4.15 -5.36 1.24
C ILE A 132 -3.94 -5.16 2.76
N MET A 133 -3.08 -4.23 3.17
CA MET A 133 -2.91 -3.90 4.59
C MET A 133 -4.12 -3.11 5.11
N ASN A 134 -4.43 -3.30 6.39
CA ASN A 134 -5.26 -2.35 7.13
C ASN A 134 -4.34 -1.26 7.70
N SER A 135 -4.53 -0.02 7.28
CA SER A 135 -3.68 1.11 7.72
C SER A 135 -3.93 1.48 9.18
N GLU A 136 -5.15 1.30 9.70
CA GLU A 136 -5.49 1.64 11.09
C GLU A 136 -4.83 0.72 12.12
N ASP A 137 -4.34 -0.45 11.69
CA ASP A 137 -3.61 -1.40 12.54
C ASP A 137 -2.10 -1.07 12.63
N LEU A 138 -1.62 -0.03 11.95
CA LEU A 138 -0.23 0.40 11.99
C LEU A 138 -0.03 1.51 13.02
N SER A 139 0.90 1.32 13.96
CA SER A 139 1.34 2.41 14.83
C SER A 139 2.29 3.38 14.10
N ALA A 140 2.48 4.59 14.63
CA ALA A 140 3.50 5.54 14.18
C ALA A 140 4.87 4.89 14.03
N GLN A 141 5.27 4.04 14.99
CA GLN A 141 6.55 3.34 14.95
C GLN A 141 6.62 2.33 13.78
N ASN A 142 5.53 1.64 13.48
CA ASN A 142 5.48 0.75 12.32
C ASN A 142 5.56 1.55 11.03
N LEU A 143 4.82 2.66 10.93
CA LEU A 143 4.85 3.56 9.78
C LEU A 143 6.26 4.15 9.56
N ASP A 144 6.96 4.55 10.63
CA ASP A 144 8.32 5.07 10.56
C ASP A 144 9.32 4.02 10.05
N LYS A 145 9.25 2.80 10.59
CA LYS A 145 10.08 1.68 10.09
C LYS A 145 9.79 1.38 8.63
N MET A 146 8.52 1.35 8.25
CA MET A 146 8.10 1.06 6.88
C MET A 146 8.58 2.14 5.92
N VAL A 147 8.29 3.42 6.19
CA VAL A 147 8.66 4.53 5.30
C VAL A 147 10.19 4.59 5.10
N LYS A 148 10.97 4.38 6.17
CA LYS A 148 12.44 4.38 6.11
C LYS A 148 13.02 3.18 5.36
N SER A 149 12.24 2.12 5.17
CA SER A 149 12.63 0.92 4.42
C SER A 149 12.31 0.96 2.92
N ILE A 150 11.63 2.02 2.45
CA ILE A 150 11.31 2.22 1.04
C ILE A 150 12.60 2.42 0.23
N GLN A 151 12.56 2.07 -1.05
CA GLN A 151 13.71 2.17 -1.97
C GLN A 151 13.34 2.79 -3.32
N THR A 152 12.05 2.93 -3.65
CA THR A 152 11.62 3.45 -4.95
C THR A 152 10.52 4.51 -4.80
N PRO A 153 10.49 5.53 -5.68
CA PRO A 153 9.45 6.55 -5.66
C PRO A 153 8.04 5.96 -5.80
N GLN A 154 7.89 4.88 -6.58
CA GLN A 154 6.59 4.25 -6.79
C GLN A 154 5.99 3.65 -5.51
N VAL A 155 6.82 3.00 -4.69
CA VAL A 155 6.38 2.47 -3.39
C VAL A 155 6.07 3.63 -2.44
N ALA A 156 6.89 4.68 -2.41
CA ALA A 156 6.62 5.88 -1.62
C ALA A 156 5.27 6.53 -1.99
N ASP A 157 5.01 6.71 -3.28
CA ASP A 157 3.80 7.38 -3.76
C ASP A 157 2.54 6.59 -3.41
N TRP A 158 2.58 5.25 -3.54
CA TRP A 158 1.46 4.40 -3.13
C TRP A 158 1.30 4.36 -1.62
N PHE A 159 2.40 4.25 -0.86
CA PHE A 159 2.34 4.25 0.60
C PHE A 159 1.74 5.57 1.12
N ASN A 160 2.18 6.70 0.57
CA ASN A 160 1.63 8.02 0.90
C ASN A 160 0.13 8.13 0.57
N ALA A 161 -0.26 7.67 -0.63
CA ALA A 161 -1.63 7.83 -1.12
C ALA A 161 -2.65 6.88 -0.46
N TYR A 162 -2.27 5.62 -0.21
CA TYR A 162 -3.19 4.58 0.26
C TYR A 162 -3.11 4.33 1.76
N VAL A 163 -1.95 4.55 2.39
CA VAL A 163 -1.74 4.28 3.82
C VAL A 163 -1.76 5.58 4.63
N LEU A 164 -0.87 6.51 4.32
CA LEU A 164 -0.64 7.68 5.19
C LEU A 164 -1.72 8.76 5.07
N LYS A 165 -2.24 9.02 3.87
CA LYS A 165 -3.19 10.12 3.60
C LYS A 165 -4.36 10.19 4.60
N ASN A 166 -4.85 9.04 5.03
CA ASN A 166 -6.00 8.90 5.93
C ASN A 166 -5.64 8.41 7.33
N HIS A 167 -4.35 8.20 7.63
CA HIS A 167 -3.94 7.71 8.94
C HIS A 167 -4.17 8.76 10.04
N PRO A 168 -4.65 8.39 11.24
CA PRO A 168 -4.92 9.35 12.32
C PRO A 168 -3.67 10.12 12.77
N GLU A 169 -2.51 9.47 12.80
CA GLU A 169 -1.24 10.06 13.26
C GLU A 169 -0.50 10.85 12.16
N LYS A 170 -1.09 11.03 10.98
CA LYS A 170 -0.41 11.64 9.83
C LYS A 170 0.08 13.06 10.08
N GLU A 171 -0.56 13.83 10.97
CA GLU A 171 -0.13 15.20 11.26
C GLU A 171 1.17 15.22 12.05
N GLN A 172 1.26 14.41 13.11
CA GLN A 172 2.48 14.24 13.88
C GLN A 172 3.62 13.76 12.98
N LEU A 173 3.37 12.71 12.18
CA LEU A 173 4.37 12.15 11.26
C LEU A 173 4.79 13.15 10.18
N ARG A 174 3.89 14.03 9.72
CA ARG A 174 4.22 15.10 8.76
C ARG A 174 5.28 16.04 9.34
N GLU A 175 5.08 16.50 10.57
CA GLU A 175 6.00 17.42 11.23
C GLU A 175 7.35 16.79 11.49
N GLU A 176 7.36 15.57 12.05
CA GLU A 176 8.58 14.81 12.33
C GLU A 176 9.35 14.53 11.03
N TRP A 177 8.69 13.92 10.04
CA TRP A 177 9.35 13.46 8.84
C TRP A 177 9.80 14.58 7.90
N SER A 178 9.13 15.73 7.87
CA SER A 178 9.57 16.89 7.06
C SER A 178 10.96 17.42 7.43
N ASN A 179 11.50 16.99 8.57
CA ASN A 179 12.83 17.33 9.09
C ASN A 179 13.77 16.11 9.21
N ASP A 180 13.31 14.92 8.84
CA ASP A 180 14.10 13.70 8.96
C ASP A 180 15.21 13.66 7.89
N LYS A 181 16.34 13.07 8.23
CA LYS A 181 17.49 12.90 7.32
C LYS A 181 17.30 11.73 6.37
N ASN A 182 16.41 10.79 6.69
CA ASN A 182 16.05 9.70 5.79
C ASN A 182 15.24 10.25 4.61
N ILE A 183 15.73 9.99 3.40
CA ILE A 183 15.17 10.50 2.13
C ILE A 183 13.68 10.19 1.98
N TRP A 184 13.26 8.97 2.33
CA TRP A 184 11.88 8.52 2.14
C TRP A 184 10.94 9.06 3.20
N ALA A 185 11.40 9.15 4.44
CA ALA A 185 10.67 9.87 5.49
C ALA A 185 10.47 11.34 5.06
N ALA A 186 11.54 12.06 4.71
CA ALA A 186 11.47 13.44 4.23
C ALA A 186 10.50 13.61 3.05
N ARG A 187 10.60 12.74 2.04
CA ARG A 187 9.64 12.72 0.90
C ARG A 187 8.20 12.56 1.39
N SER A 188 7.94 11.63 2.30
CA SER A 188 6.59 11.40 2.85
C SER A 188 6.09 12.58 3.69
N GLY A 189 6.94 13.21 4.51
CA GLY A 189 6.61 14.41 5.27
C GLY A 189 6.23 15.59 4.37
N TRP A 190 6.99 15.82 3.30
CA TRP A 190 6.66 16.84 2.29
C TRP A 190 5.44 16.46 1.44
N SER A 191 5.20 15.17 1.17
CA SER A 191 3.98 14.70 0.50
C SER A 191 2.72 14.99 1.34
N LEU A 192 2.77 14.72 2.64
CA LEU A 192 1.70 15.06 3.59
C LEU A 192 1.50 16.57 3.67
N THR A 193 2.59 17.35 3.69
CA THR A 193 2.56 18.82 3.67
C THR A 193 1.88 19.35 2.41
N ALA A 194 2.25 18.85 1.22
CA ALA A 194 1.60 19.22 -0.03
C ALA A 194 0.10 18.86 -0.03
N GLY A 195 -0.24 17.68 0.50
CA GLY A 195 -1.63 17.26 0.65
C GLY A 195 -2.44 18.19 1.56
N LYS A 196 -1.85 18.66 2.66
CA LYS A 196 -2.49 19.60 3.59
C LYS A 196 -2.60 21.00 2.99
N ALA A 197 -1.55 21.51 2.34
CA ALA A 197 -1.59 22.78 1.60
C ALA A 197 -2.66 22.81 0.51
N SER A 198 -2.98 21.65 -0.08
CA SER A 198 -4.05 21.53 -1.07
C SER A 198 -5.46 21.59 -0.49
N ARG A 199 -5.68 21.10 0.73
CA ARG A 199 -7.03 20.89 1.29
C ARG A 199 -7.38 21.87 2.40
N GLU A 200 -6.40 22.20 3.24
CA GLU A 200 -6.55 22.99 4.45
C GLU A 200 -5.34 23.93 4.62
N PRO A 201 -5.05 24.80 3.63
CA PRO A 201 -3.89 25.69 3.67
C PRO A 201 -3.90 26.63 4.90
N GLN A 202 -5.08 26.99 5.41
CA GLN A 202 -5.24 27.82 6.61
C GLN A 202 -4.72 27.15 7.90
N ASN A 203 -4.54 25.83 7.89
CA ASN A 203 -4.01 25.06 9.02
C ASN A 203 -2.49 24.89 8.95
N LEU A 204 -1.81 25.72 8.15
CA LEU A 204 -0.37 25.71 7.94
C LEU A 204 0.20 27.13 8.05
N ASP A 205 1.42 27.22 8.55
CA ASP A 205 2.25 28.42 8.43
C ASP A 205 2.89 28.45 7.04
N LEU A 206 2.17 29.04 6.09
CA LEU A 206 2.54 29.02 4.67
C LEU A 206 3.80 29.85 4.39
N ASP A 207 3.97 30.99 5.06
CA ASP A 207 5.15 31.83 4.89
C ASP A 207 6.42 31.09 5.32
N ARG A 208 6.38 30.45 6.49
CA ARG A 208 7.50 29.62 6.97
C ARG A 208 7.76 28.43 6.06
N LEU A 209 6.73 27.81 5.50
CA LEU A 209 6.91 26.72 4.54
C LEU A 209 7.59 27.20 3.25
N LEU A 210 7.22 28.38 2.75
CA LEU A 210 7.86 28.98 1.57
C LEU A 210 9.32 29.35 1.85
N ASP A 211 9.64 29.93 3.02
CA ASP A 211 11.02 30.18 3.46
C ASP A 211 11.86 28.90 3.44
N ARG A 212 11.30 27.81 3.97
CA ARG A 212 11.97 26.50 4.00
C ARG A 212 12.14 25.92 2.60
N ILE A 213 11.14 26.03 1.73
CA ILE A 213 11.25 25.53 0.36
C ILE A 213 12.36 26.27 -0.38
N GLU A 214 12.36 27.60 -0.31
CA GLU A 214 13.36 28.45 -0.94
C GLU A 214 14.78 28.11 -0.47
N LYS A 215 14.95 27.91 0.84
CA LYS A 215 16.24 27.59 1.45
C LYS A 215 16.70 26.15 1.21
N ASP A 216 15.84 25.17 1.45
CA ASP A 216 16.25 23.77 1.62
C ASP A 216 16.13 22.96 0.31
N MET A 217 15.16 23.29 -0.56
CA MET A 217 14.89 22.53 -1.79
C MET A 217 16.08 22.46 -2.77
N PRO A 218 16.90 23.52 -2.98
CA PRO A 218 18.02 23.48 -3.92
C PRO A 218 19.01 22.34 -3.65
N THR A 219 19.21 22.01 -2.37
CA THR A 219 20.17 20.99 -1.92
C THR A 219 19.52 19.67 -1.49
N ALA A 220 18.19 19.59 -1.55
CA ALA A 220 17.46 18.39 -1.17
C ALA A 220 17.70 17.25 -2.19
N PRO A 221 17.66 15.97 -1.78
CA PRO A 221 17.69 14.84 -2.70
C PRO A 221 16.55 14.94 -3.74
N PRO A 222 16.75 14.47 -5.00
CA PRO A 222 15.72 14.56 -6.05
C PRO A 222 14.37 13.98 -5.66
N GLU A 223 14.37 12.92 -4.85
CA GLU A 223 13.17 12.29 -4.31
C GLU A 223 12.40 13.22 -3.37
N VAL A 224 13.09 14.06 -2.60
CA VAL A 224 12.47 15.02 -1.68
C VAL A 224 12.05 16.29 -2.43
N GLN A 225 12.90 16.78 -3.36
CA GLN A 225 12.60 17.91 -4.25
C GLN A 225 11.25 17.75 -4.93
N TRP A 226 10.92 16.55 -5.40
CA TRP A 226 9.63 16.27 -6.04
C TRP A 226 8.44 16.67 -5.16
N THR A 227 8.47 16.28 -3.89
CA THR A 227 7.40 16.56 -2.93
C THR A 227 7.45 17.98 -2.37
N MET A 228 8.63 18.59 -2.25
CA MET A 228 8.79 20.01 -1.91
C MET A 228 8.21 20.90 -3.01
N ASN A 229 8.55 20.64 -4.28
CA ASN A 229 8.00 21.34 -5.43
C ASN A 229 6.49 21.13 -5.55
N THR A 230 5.99 19.94 -5.21
CA THR A 230 4.55 19.69 -5.12
C THR A 230 3.91 20.57 -4.03
N ALA A 231 4.53 20.71 -2.86
CA ALA A 231 4.04 21.60 -1.80
C ALA A 231 4.04 23.05 -2.27
N LEU A 232 5.12 23.53 -2.89
CA LEU A 232 5.22 24.87 -3.47
C LEU A 232 4.07 25.17 -4.44
N ALA A 233 3.82 24.26 -5.38
CA ALA A 233 2.72 24.38 -6.33
C ALA A 233 1.36 24.39 -5.62
N GLN A 234 1.11 23.49 -4.67
CA GLN A 234 -0.16 23.44 -3.95
C GLN A 234 -0.43 24.70 -3.12
N ILE A 235 0.60 25.28 -2.51
CA ILE A 235 0.50 26.57 -1.81
C ILE A 235 0.07 27.64 -2.81
N GLY A 236 0.78 27.77 -3.95
CA GLY A 236 0.46 28.77 -4.97
C GLY A 236 -0.91 28.61 -5.63
N ILE A 237 -1.43 27.37 -5.74
CA ILE A 237 -2.72 27.05 -6.36
C ILE A 237 -3.91 27.31 -5.42
N ASN A 238 -3.73 27.12 -4.11
CA ASN A 238 -4.83 27.11 -3.14
C ASN A 238 -4.80 28.28 -2.16
N SER A 239 -3.75 29.11 -2.19
CA SER A 239 -3.60 30.27 -1.31
C SER A 239 -3.33 31.53 -2.14
N PRO A 240 -4.38 32.30 -2.53
CA PRO A 240 -4.25 33.46 -3.43
C PRO A 240 -3.21 34.49 -2.98
N GLU A 241 -3.12 34.76 -1.68
CA GLU A 241 -2.15 35.70 -1.09
C GLU A 241 -0.70 35.25 -1.31
N HIS A 242 -0.47 33.95 -1.47
CA HIS A 242 0.86 33.35 -1.60
C HIS A 242 1.19 32.96 -3.05
N THR A 243 0.24 33.06 -3.98
CA THR A 243 0.42 32.66 -5.40
C THR A 243 1.63 33.33 -6.02
N LYS A 244 1.77 34.65 -5.87
CA LYS A 244 2.89 35.41 -6.43
C LYS A 244 4.23 34.95 -5.86
N ARG A 245 4.30 34.79 -4.54
CA ARG A 245 5.51 34.34 -3.83
C ARG A 245 5.94 32.94 -4.25
N ALA A 246 5.01 31.99 -4.27
CA ALA A 246 5.28 30.62 -4.69
C ALA A 246 5.75 30.52 -6.16
N THR A 247 5.19 31.37 -7.03
CA THR A 247 5.58 31.46 -8.45
C THR A 247 7.00 31.98 -8.59
N ASN A 248 7.36 33.05 -7.87
CA ASN A 248 8.71 33.62 -7.90
C ASN A 248 9.76 32.62 -7.41
N ILE A 249 9.53 31.93 -6.29
CA ILE A 249 10.41 30.87 -5.80
C ILE A 249 10.59 29.80 -6.88
N GLY A 250 9.50 29.37 -7.52
CA GLY A 250 9.57 28.40 -8.61
C GLY A 250 10.42 28.86 -9.79
N GLU A 251 10.31 30.13 -10.19
CA GLU A 251 11.11 30.71 -11.27
C GLU A 251 12.60 30.81 -10.90
N GLU A 252 12.91 31.31 -9.72
CA GLU A 252 14.29 31.48 -9.25
C GLU A 252 15.00 30.14 -9.11
N LEU A 253 14.32 29.12 -8.58
CA LEU A 253 14.90 27.80 -8.39
C LEU A 253 15.02 27.00 -9.69
N GLY A 254 14.11 27.21 -10.66
CA GLY A 254 14.15 26.54 -11.96
C GLY A 254 14.00 25.00 -11.93
N ILE A 255 13.67 24.42 -10.77
CA ILE A 255 13.57 22.97 -10.60
C ILE A 255 12.42 22.43 -11.47
N TYR A 256 12.74 21.44 -12.33
CA TYR A 256 11.85 20.84 -13.32
C TYR A 256 11.42 21.74 -14.49
N ARG A 257 12.09 22.88 -14.72
CA ARG A 257 11.81 23.78 -15.85
C ARG A 257 11.75 23.05 -17.20
N ASP A 258 12.71 22.16 -17.44
CA ASP A 258 12.86 21.40 -18.69
C ASP A 258 12.36 19.95 -18.57
N TYR A 259 11.53 19.65 -17.57
CA TYR A 259 11.05 18.28 -17.36
C TYR A 259 10.19 17.81 -18.55
N PRO A 260 10.48 16.63 -19.13
CA PRO A 260 9.76 16.14 -20.30
C PRO A 260 8.30 15.82 -19.96
N VAL A 261 7.38 16.42 -20.71
CA VAL A 261 5.93 16.26 -20.50
C VAL A 261 5.28 15.71 -21.76
N SER A 262 4.48 14.66 -21.60
CA SER A 262 3.66 14.12 -22.69
C SER A 262 2.57 15.11 -23.08
N LYS A 263 2.12 15.05 -24.34
CA LYS A 263 1.04 15.89 -24.85
C LYS A 263 -0.22 15.76 -23.96
N GLY A 264 -0.73 16.89 -23.49
CA GLY A 264 -1.92 16.96 -22.63
C GLY A 264 -1.65 16.86 -21.12
N CYS A 265 -0.40 16.60 -20.70
CA CYS A 265 -0.02 16.66 -19.29
C CYS A 265 0.41 18.08 -18.89
N THR A 266 0.12 18.45 -17.63
CA THR A 266 0.63 19.69 -17.04
C THR A 266 2.08 19.49 -16.59
N SER A 267 2.94 20.48 -16.86
CA SER A 267 4.33 20.45 -16.41
C SER A 267 4.45 20.45 -14.88
N PRO A 268 5.39 19.68 -14.30
CA PRO A 268 5.67 19.75 -12.87
C PRO A 268 6.43 21.02 -12.47
N PHE A 269 6.93 21.83 -13.42
CA PHE A 269 7.54 23.11 -13.12
C PHE A 269 6.53 24.03 -12.42
N ALA A 270 6.80 24.40 -11.16
CA ALA A 270 5.80 25.03 -10.29
C ALA A 270 5.10 26.26 -10.91
N PRO A 271 5.79 27.23 -11.55
CA PRO A 271 5.14 28.38 -12.18
C PRO A 271 4.12 27.98 -13.25
N LEU A 272 4.48 27.07 -14.15
CA LEU A 272 3.58 26.57 -15.20
C LEU A 272 2.42 25.77 -14.60
N TRP A 273 2.69 24.96 -13.58
CA TRP A 273 1.66 24.18 -12.91
C TRP A 273 0.64 25.08 -12.20
N ILE A 274 1.10 26.05 -11.42
CA ILE A 274 0.27 27.01 -10.70
C ILE A 274 -0.64 27.76 -11.70
N ASN A 275 -0.05 28.33 -12.75
CA ASN A 275 -0.79 29.08 -13.75
C ASN A 275 -1.86 28.24 -14.46
N GLU A 276 -1.51 27.02 -14.89
CA GLU A 276 -2.45 26.09 -15.53
C GLU A 276 -3.63 25.77 -14.62
N MET A 277 -3.39 25.43 -13.36
CA MET A 277 -4.45 25.06 -12.41
C MET A 277 -5.35 26.25 -12.06
N LEU A 278 -4.80 27.45 -11.93
CA LEU A 278 -5.58 28.67 -11.73
C LEU A 278 -6.44 29.00 -12.96
N SER A 279 -5.93 28.77 -14.17
CA SER A 279 -6.71 28.97 -15.40
C SER A 279 -7.94 28.04 -15.47
N ARG A 280 -7.80 26.80 -14.99
CA ARG A 280 -8.90 25.82 -14.94
C ARG A 280 -9.97 26.18 -13.93
N LYS A 281 -9.61 26.81 -12.79
CA LYS A 281 -10.55 27.26 -11.76
C LYS A 281 -11.41 28.46 -12.19
N LYS A 282 -10.98 29.21 -13.22
CA LYS A 282 -11.71 30.38 -13.74
C LYS A 282 -12.78 30.03 -14.79
N LYS A 283 -12.80 28.78 -15.25
CA LYS A 283 -13.79 28.24 -16.21
C LYS A 283 -14.93 27.60 -15.45
#